data_AF-A0A0A8X057-F1
#
_entry.id   AF-A0A0A8X057-F1
#
_cell.length_a   1.000
_cell.length_b   1.000
_cell.length_c   1.000
_cell.angle_alpha   90.00
_cell.angle_beta   90.00
_cell.angle_gamma   90.00
#
_symmetry.space_group_name_H-M   'P 1'
#
loop_
_entity.id
_entity.type
_entity.pdbx_description
1 polymer ?
#
loop_
_entity_poly.entity_id
_entity_poly.type
_entity_poly.pdbx_seq_one_letter_code
_entity_poly.pdbx_strand_id
1 'polypeptide(L)'
;MIDKIKKLPNCFVHPPTGIPDVEKGHTLPSDLKEFYKICGGIDLFVGCDYAIKIVSPQGFVLANPVIIEERAEYDISSNWYIIGDNMNGDYITIDLDKLRLGRRFDSSWDVHGVAGSCPIVETSFTNL
;
A
#
# COMPACT_ATOMS: atom_id res chain seq x y z
N MET A 1 -17.81 -4.21 -3.01
CA MET A 1 -16.51 -4.93 -2.99
C MET A 1 -16.23 -5.50 -1.59
N ILE A 2 -16.11 -4.65 -0.56
CA ILE A 2 -15.86 -5.07 0.84
C ILE A 2 -16.85 -6.14 1.35
N ASP A 3 -18.16 -5.99 1.10
CA ASP A 3 -19.14 -6.98 1.55
C ASP A 3 -19.04 -8.34 0.85
N LYS A 4 -18.38 -8.39 -0.31
CA LYS A 4 -18.03 -9.66 -0.96
C LYS A 4 -16.82 -10.29 -0.28
N ILE A 5 -15.79 -9.49 0.02
CA ILE A 5 -14.56 -9.94 0.71
C ILE A 5 -14.88 -10.53 2.08
N LYS A 6 -15.78 -9.89 2.85
CA LYS A 6 -16.25 -10.39 4.16
C LYS A 6 -16.87 -11.79 4.13
N LYS A 7 -17.31 -12.26 2.95
CA LYS A 7 -17.93 -13.57 2.78
C LYS A 7 -16.94 -14.63 2.29
N LEU A 8 -15.73 -14.23 1.92
CA LEU A 8 -14.70 -15.17 1.49
C LEU A 8 -14.06 -15.85 2.71
N PRO A 9 -13.76 -17.16 2.62
CA PRO A 9 -13.00 -17.83 3.67
C PRO A 9 -11.61 -17.21 3.78
N ASN A 10 -11.09 -17.17 5.01
CA ASN A 10 -9.75 -16.66 5.32
C ASN A 10 -9.51 -15.20 4.94
N CYS A 11 -10.57 -14.40 4.75
CA CYS A 11 -10.48 -12.97 4.51
C CYS A 11 -11.10 -12.18 5.66
N PHE A 12 -10.38 -11.19 6.17
CA PHE A 12 -10.78 -10.38 7.32
C PHE A 12 -10.74 -8.90 6.94
N VAL A 13 -11.90 -8.25 7.01
CA VAL A 13 -12.01 -6.81 6.79
C VAL A 13 -12.05 -6.12 8.15
N HIS A 14 -11.08 -5.24 8.40
CA HIS A 14 -10.99 -4.52 9.66
C HIS A 14 -11.88 -3.27 9.65
N PRO A 15 -12.49 -2.90 10.81
CA PRO A 15 -13.24 -1.66 10.91
C PRO A 15 -12.32 -0.45 10.70
N PRO A 16 -12.83 0.67 10.17
CA PRO A 16 -12.03 1.87 9.93
C PRO A 16 -11.44 2.40 11.25
N THR A 17 -10.14 2.68 11.25
CA THR A 17 -9.41 3.22 12.41
C THR A 17 -8.94 4.66 12.23
N GLY A 18 -9.27 5.29 11.09
CA GLY A 18 -8.86 6.64 10.75
C GLY A 18 -8.43 6.77 9.30
N ILE A 19 -7.76 7.88 8.97
CA ILE A 19 -7.14 8.12 7.67
C ILE A 19 -5.62 8.13 7.89
N PRO A 20 -4.81 7.59 6.96
CA PRO A 20 -3.35 7.68 7.05
C PRO A 20 -2.88 9.11 7.24
N ASP A 21 -1.89 9.29 8.12
CA ASP A 21 -1.14 10.54 8.23
C ASP A 21 0.03 10.50 7.25
N VAL A 22 0.13 11.50 6.39
CA VAL A 22 1.13 11.58 5.32
C VAL A 22 1.93 12.86 5.45
N GLU A 23 3.19 12.83 5.03
CA GLU A 23 4.09 13.96 5.25
C GLU A 23 3.65 15.21 4.48
N LYS A 24 4.04 16.36 5.00
CA LYS A 24 3.72 17.66 4.40
C LYS A 24 4.31 17.72 2.99
N GLY A 25 3.43 17.84 1.99
CA GLY A 25 3.82 17.88 0.58
C GLY A 25 3.31 16.67 -0.20
N HIS A 26 3.04 15.56 0.48
CA HIS A 26 2.38 14.39 -0.09
C HIS A 26 0.86 14.55 -0.07
N THR A 27 0.19 13.89 -1.01
CA THR A 27 -1.28 13.90 -1.12
C THR A 27 -1.79 12.48 -1.11
N LEU A 28 -2.72 12.18 -0.19
CA LEU A 28 -3.43 10.91 -0.22
C LEU A 28 -4.49 10.92 -1.35
N PRO A 29 -4.50 9.93 -2.26
CA PRO A 29 -5.53 9.81 -3.30
C PRO A 29 -6.94 9.74 -2.71
N SER A 30 -7.93 10.30 -3.43
CA SER A 30 -9.30 10.39 -2.93
C SER A 30 -9.97 9.02 -2.76
N ASP A 31 -9.68 8.08 -3.66
CA ASP A 31 -10.14 6.69 -3.60
C ASP A 31 -9.56 5.96 -2.38
N LEU A 32 -8.28 6.16 -2.08
CA LEU A 32 -7.63 5.58 -0.91
C LEU A 32 -8.17 6.19 0.39
N LYS A 33 -8.46 7.50 0.38
CA LYS A 33 -9.16 8.17 1.49
C LYS A 33 -10.56 7.62 1.70
N GLU A 34 -11.29 7.34 0.63
CA GLU A 34 -12.62 6.71 0.70
C GLU A 34 -12.55 5.28 1.23
N PHE A 35 -11.56 4.49 0.79
CA PHE A 35 -11.31 3.17 1.33
C PHE A 35 -11.11 3.20 2.85
N TYR A 36 -10.23 4.07 3.34
CA TYR A 36 -9.93 4.15 4.77
C TYR A 36 -11.08 4.70 5.63
N LYS A 37 -12.05 5.42 5.03
CA LYS A 37 -13.29 5.80 5.73
C LYS A 37 -14.19 4.60 6.04
N ILE A 38 -14.10 3.53 5.25
CA ILE A 38 -15.02 2.38 5.34
C ILE A 38 -14.31 1.08 5.74
N CYS A 39 -12.98 1.07 5.80
CA CYS A 39 -12.13 -0.09 6.03
C CYS A 39 -10.83 0.30 6.75
N GLY A 40 -10.42 -0.42 7.79
CA GLY A 40 -9.16 -0.17 8.52
C GLY A 40 -7.99 -1.01 8.01
N GLY A 41 -8.10 -1.59 6.82
CA GLY A 41 -7.19 -2.61 6.29
C GLY A 41 -7.91 -3.95 6.06
N ILE A 42 -7.29 -4.83 5.31
CA ILE A 42 -7.86 -6.13 4.93
C ILE A 42 -6.76 -7.17 4.98
N ASP A 43 -6.99 -8.29 5.66
CA ASP A 43 -6.17 -9.48 5.51
C ASP A 43 -6.87 -10.42 4.51
N LEU A 44 -6.19 -10.77 3.42
CA LEU A 44 -6.70 -11.64 2.37
C LEU A 44 -6.00 -13.00 2.43
N PHE A 45 -6.79 -14.08 2.38
CA PHE A 45 -6.31 -15.46 2.29
C PHE A 45 -5.33 -15.87 3.41
N VAL A 46 -5.61 -15.46 4.65
CA VAL A 46 -4.79 -15.77 5.82
C VAL A 46 -4.57 -17.29 5.95
N GLY A 47 -3.31 -17.70 6.11
CA GLY A 47 -2.92 -19.11 6.21
C GLY A 47 -2.68 -19.79 4.86
N CYS A 48 -2.81 -19.09 3.74
CA CYS A 48 -2.37 -19.54 2.42
C CYS A 48 -0.99 -18.96 2.09
N ASP A 49 -0.25 -19.63 1.19
CA ASP A 49 1.08 -19.17 0.72
C ASP A 49 1.04 -17.85 -0.07
N TYR A 50 -0.16 -17.41 -0.44
CA TYR A 50 -0.45 -16.18 -1.19
C TYR A 50 -1.25 -15.17 -0.34
N ALA A 51 -1.09 -15.22 0.98
CA ALA A 51 -1.73 -14.27 1.88
C ALA A 51 -1.20 -12.85 1.60
N ILE A 52 -2.12 -11.88 1.52
CA ILE A 52 -1.78 -10.47 1.29
C ILE A 52 -2.53 -9.62 2.30
N LYS A 53 -1.88 -8.62 2.84
CA LYS A 53 -2.49 -7.64 3.73
C LYS A 53 -2.53 -6.27 3.05
N ILE A 54 -3.69 -5.63 3.08
CA ILE A 54 -3.82 -4.18 2.90
C ILE A 54 -3.66 -3.55 4.28
N VAL A 55 -2.63 -2.72 4.44
CA VAL A 55 -2.23 -2.20 5.75
C VAL A 55 -3.26 -1.23 6.33
N SER A 56 -3.27 -1.12 7.65
CA SER A 56 -4.08 -0.12 8.36
C SER A 56 -3.56 1.29 8.13
N PRO A 57 -4.35 2.33 8.47
CA PRO A 57 -3.87 3.71 8.46
C PRO A 57 -2.54 3.92 9.20
N GLN A 58 -2.30 3.20 10.29
CA GLN A 58 -1.06 3.26 11.06
C GLN A 58 0.10 2.51 10.38
N GLY A 59 -0.20 1.47 9.58
CA GLY A 59 0.80 0.76 8.78
C GLY A 59 1.10 1.43 7.44
N PHE A 60 0.35 2.47 7.07
CA PHE A 60 0.59 3.26 5.88
C PHE A 60 1.70 4.29 6.14
N VAL A 61 2.95 3.81 6.06
CA VAL A 61 4.16 4.59 6.38
C VAL A 61 5.10 4.63 5.18
N LEU A 62 6.10 5.51 5.22
CA LEU A 62 7.15 5.57 4.20
C LEU A 62 7.83 4.21 4.05
N ALA A 63 8.01 3.78 2.80
CA ALA A 63 8.58 2.47 2.48
C ALA A 63 10.08 2.40 2.80
N ASN A 64 10.86 3.38 2.36
CA ASN A 64 12.32 3.31 2.46
C ASN A 64 12.83 3.08 3.89
N PRO A 65 12.35 3.81 4.93
CA PRO A 65 12.80 3.58 6.30
C PRO A 65 12.48 2.19 6.83
N VAL A 66 11.47 1.50 6.27
CA VAL A 66 11.07 0.15 6.66
C VAL A 66 11.88 -0.90 5.89
N ILE A 67 12.10 -0.69 4.60
CA ILE A 67 12.69 -1.70 3.70
C ILE A 67 14.22 -1.65 3.70
N ILE A 68 14.80 -0.45 3.65
CA ILE A 68 16.26 -0.23 3.49
C ILE A 68 16.88 0.53 4.66
N GLU A 69 16.11 0.80 5.72
CA GLU A 69 16.55 1.52 6.93
C GLU A 69 17.11 2.94 6.68
N GLU A 70 16.81 3.51 5.52
CA GLU A 70 17.21 4.85 5.11
C GLU A 70 16.02 5.58 4.47
N ARG A 71 15.99 6.93 4.51
CA ARG A 71 14.98 7.68 3.75
C ARG A 71 15.28 7.72 2.25
N ALA A 72 16.57 7.76 1.89
CA ALA A 72 17.05 7.95 0.53
C ALA A 72 16.35 9.13 -0.20
N GLU A 73 16.37 10.34 0.40
CA GLU A 73 15.68 11.55 -0.13
C GLU A 73 16.13 11.97 -1.54
N TYR A 74 17.24 11.42 -2.02
CA TYR A 74 17.75 11.61 -3.37
C TYR A 74 17.04 10.73 -4.41
N ASP A 75 16.23 9.75 -4.00
CA ASP A 75 15.54 8.81 -4.88
C ASP A 75 14.03 9.05 -4.91
N ILE A 76 13.38 8.76 -6.03
CA ILE A 76 11.93 8.94 -6.19
C ILE A 76 11.11 8.07 -5.20
N SER A 77 11.68 6.97 -4.74
CA SER A 77 11.09 6.07 -3.73
C SER A 77 10.94 6.73 -2.36
N SER A 78 11.61 7.86 -2.10
CA SER A 78 11.47 8.60 -0.83
C SER A 78 10.04 9.07 -0.57
N ASN A 79 9.20 9.11 -1.61
CA ASN A 79 7.80 9.54 -1.54
C ASN A 79 6.81 8.36 -1.55
N TRP A 80 7.32 7.13 -1.48
CA TRP A 80 6.53 5.91 -1.55
C TRP A 80 6.09 5.45 -0.17
N TYR A 81 4.84 5.02 -0.07
CA TYR A 81 4.24 4.52 1.15
C TYR A 81 3.86 3.06 1.01
N ILE A 82 3.98 2.28 2.08
CA ILE A 82 3.49 0.92 2.15
C ILE A 82 1.96 0.95 2.15
N ILE A 83 1.34 0.27 1.19
CA ILE A 83 -0.10 0.05 1.13
C ILE A 83 -0.47 -1.43 1.30
N GLY A 84 0.49 -2.33 1.08
CA GLY A 84 0.29 -3.75 1.32
C GLY A 84 1.55 -4.47 1.78
N ASP A 85 1.34 -5.64 2.34
CA ASP A 85 2.36 -6.53 2.88
C ASP A 85 2.02 -7.95 2.41
N ASN A 86 2.95 -8.57 1.68
CA ASN A 86 2.79 -9.93 1.15
C ASN A 86 3.11 -11.01 2.18
N MET A 87 3.31 -10.63 3.45
CA MET A 87 3.57 -11.52 4.60
C MET A 87 4.82 -12.39 4.45
N ASN A 88 5.69 -12.07 3.49
CA ASN A 88 6.93 -12.77 3.16
C ASN A 88 8.17 -11.85 3.20
N GLY A 89 8.01 -10.59 3.64
CA GLY A 89 9.05 -9.57 3.61
C GLY A 89 9.01 -8.62 2.41
N ASP A 90 8.12 -8.86 1.44
CA ASP A 90 7.86 -7.95 0.33
C ASP A 90 6.67 -7.03 0.61
N TYR A 91 6.78 -5.78 0.15
CA TYR A 91 5.76 -4.76 0.35
C TYR A 91 5.19 -4.26 -0.98
N ILE A 92 3.92 -3.88 -0.95
CA ILE A 92 3.29 -3.14 -2.05
C ILE A 92 3.34 -1.67 -1.68
N THR A 93 3.82 -0.83 -2.61
CA THR A 93 4.02 0.60 -2.35
C THR A 93 3.25 1.51 -3.31
N ILE A 94 2.93 2.72 -2.86
CA ILE A 94 2.26 3.76 -3.66
C ILE A 94 3.00 5.09 -3.57
N ASP A 95 3.19 5.76 -4.71
CA ASP A 95 3.81 7.08 -4.77
C ASP A 95 2.78 8.18 -4.50
N LEU A 96 3.06 9.00 -3.48
CA LEU A 96 2.22 10.13 -3.06
C LEU A 96 2.76 11.51 -3.48
N ASP A 97 3.81 11.55 -4.30
CA ASP A 97 4.29 12.77 -4.92
C ASP A 97 3.24 13.39 -5.85
N LYS A 98 3.00 14.70 -5.73
CA LYS A 98 1.96 15.39 -6.50
C LYS A 98 2.15 15.32 -8.02
N LEU A 99 3.39 15.18 -8.51
CA LEU A 99 3.70 15.07 -9.93
C LEU A 99 3.52 13.63 -10.45
N ARG A 100 3.46 12.64 -9.55
CA ARG A 100 3.40 11.20 -9.88
C ARG A 100 2.24 10.48 -9.19
N LEU A 101 1.29 11.25 -8.66
CA LEU A 101 0.22 10.84 -7.77
C LEU A 101 -0.53 9.61 -8.28
N GLY A 102 -0.60 8.56 -7.45
CA GLY A 102 -1.42 7.38 -7.74
C GLY A 102 -0.77 6.32 -8.63
N ARG A 103 0.54 6.42 -8.90
CA ARG A 103 1.30 5.32 -9.53
C ARG A 103 1.62 4.26 -8.46
N ARG A 104 1.12 3.04 -8.68
CA ARG A 104 1.44 1.85 -7.87
C ARG A 104 2.68 1.18 -8.43
N PHE A 105 3.61 0.83 -7.55
CA PHE A 105 4.84 0.13 -7.90
C PHE A 105 4.92 -1.17 -7.08
N ASP A 106 5.15 -2.28 -7.76
CA ASP A 106 5.54 -3.55 -7.12
C ASP A 106 6.95 -3.35 -6.53
N SER A 107 7.12 -3.65 -5.24
CA SER A 107 8.30 -3.34 -4.45
C SER A 107 8.70 -4.57 -3.62
N SER A 108 9.01 -5.68 -4.30
CA SER A 108 9.82 -6.73 -3.69
C SER A 108 11.26 -6.24 -3.45
N TRP A 109 11.97 -6.90 -2.53
CA TRP A 109 13.34 -6.53 -2.13
C TRP A 109 14.31 -6.37 -3.32
N ASP A 110 14.07 -7.07 -4.42
CA ASP A 110 14.88 -7.05 -5.64
C ASP A 110 14.52 -5.95 -6.67
N VAL A 111 13.35 -5.28 -6.55
CA VAL A 111 12.84 -4.34 -7.58
C VAL A 111 12.46 -2.96 -7.05
N HIS A 112 12.42 -2.78 -5.74
CA HIS A 112 12.10 -1.50 -5.11
C HIS A 112 13.08 -0.38 -5.54
N GLY A 113 12.55 0.73 -6.07
CA GLY A 113 13.35 1.86 -6.54
C GLY A 113 14.13 1.62 -7.85
N VAL A 114 13.97 0.47 -8.50
CA VAL A 114 14.68 0.14 -9.75
C VAL A 114 13.90 0.63 -10.97
N ALA A 115 14.41 1.68 -11.62
CA ALA A 115 13.85 2.21 -12.86
C ALA A 115 13.71 1.11 -13.94
N GLY A 116 12.46 0.82 -14.35
CA GLY A 116 12.15 -0.16 -15.39
C GLY A 116 11.77 -1.56 -14.90
N SER A 117 11.80 -1.83 -13.59
CA SER A 117 11.45 -3.15 -13.02
C SER A 117 10.21 -3.12 -12.10
N CYS A 118 9.60 -1.96 -11.86
CA CYS A 118 8.33 -1.85 -11.14
C CYS A 118 7.15 -1.82 -12.13
N PRO A 119 6.43 -2.94 -12.35
CA PRO A 119 5.21 -2.92 -13.15
C PRO A 119 4.17 -1.97 -12.53
N ILE A 120 3.56 -1.14 -13.38
CA ILE A 120 2.39 -0.33 -13.03
C ILE A 120 1.21 -1.28 -12.90
N VAL A 121 0.78 -1.60 -11.67
CA VAL A 121 -0.22 -2.66 -11.46
C VAL A 121 -1.66 -2.20 -11.74
N GLU A 122 -2.01 -0.91 -11.63
CA GLU A 122 -3.25 -0.32 -12.20
C GLU A 122 -3.44 1.14 -11.73
N THR A 123 -4.35 1.89 -12.36
CA THR A 123 -4.57 3.34 -12.14
C THR A 123 -5.70 3.72 -11.17
N SER A 124 -6.39 2.75 -10.55
CA SER A 124 -7.47 3.01 -9.58
C SER A 124 -7.54 1.93 -8.48
N PHE A 125 -7.62 2.32 -7.21
CA PHE A 125 -7.77 1.39 -6.08
C PHE A 125 -9.10 0.59 -6.13
N THR A 126 -10.11 1.10 -6.83
CA THR A 126 -11.45 0.49 -6.88
C THR A 126 -11.63 -0.61 -7.92
N ASN A 127 -10.64 -0.86 -8.78
CA ASN A 127 -10.60 -2.04 -9.63
C ASN A 127 -9.72 -3.08 -8.96
N LEU A 128 -10.39 -4.06 -8.34
CA LEU A 128 -9.83 -5.24 -7.69
C LEU A 128 -10.75 -6.41 -8.03
#